data_AF-A0A535IL19-F1
#
_entry.id   AF-A0A535IL19-F1
#
_cell.length_a   1.000
_cell.length_b   1.000
_cell.length_c   1.000
_cell.angle_alpha   90.00
_cell.angle_beta   90.00
_cell.angle_gamma   90.00
#
_symmetry.space_group_name_H-M   'P 1'
#
loop_
_entity.id
_entity.type
_entity.pdbx_description
1 polymer ?
#
loop_
_entity_poly.entity_id
_entity_poly.type
_entity_poly.pdbx_seq_one_letter_code
_entity_poly.pdbx_strand_id
1 'polypeptide(L)'
;MLIQTLPDTMTRLAQMGDAAVFEPVGDNPQQERRRVPYQSHSLEECITNVSTPTGKRKILKTMVTTACERNCYYCPFRAGRSKTKRVTFSPDELASGFDTLQRAGQVEGMFLSSGIIKGSVTTQDKII
;
A
#
# COMPACT_ATOMS: atom_id res chain seq x y z
N MET A 1 -7.34 -27.17 -18.18
CA MET A 1 -7.52 -26.72 -16.78
C MET A 1 -6.37 -25.78 -16.46
N LEU A 2 -6.57 -24.47 -16.57
CA LEU A 2 -5.54 -23.47 -16.27
C LEU A 2 -5.48 -23.31 -14.75
N ILE A 3 -4.45 -23.86 -14.11
CA ILE A 3 -4.16 -23.59 -12.70
C ILE A 3 -3.70 -22.13 -12.65
N GLN A 4 -4.59 -21.21 -12.28
CA GLN A 4 -4.19 -19.85 -11.93
C GLN A 4 -3.56 -19.92 -10.54
N THR A 5 -2.23 -20.00 -10.49
CA THR A 5 -1.50 -19.82 -9.24
C THR A 5 -1.73 -18.38 -8.78
N LEU A 6 -2.28 -18.22 -7.57
CA LEU A 6 -2.39 -16.91 -6.95
C LEU A 6 -0.99 -16.29 -6.83
N PRO A 7 -0.81 -15.01 -7.18
CA PRO A 7 0.48 -14.36 -7.04
C PRO A 7 0.91 -14.36 -5.56
N ASP A 8 2.18 -14.61 -5.31
CA ASP A 8 2.75 -14.59 -3.97
C ASP A 8 2.68 -13.16 -3.37
N THR A 9 2.83 -13.07 -2.05
CA THR A 9 2.71 -11.82 -1.29
C THR A 9 3.58 -10.68 -1.84
N MET A 10 4.82 -10.96 -2.25
CA MET A 10 5.73 -9.93 -2.77
C MET A 10 5.23 -9.40 -4.10
N THR A 11 4.83 -10.29 -5.01
CA THR A 11 4.22 -9.90 -6.29
C THR A 11 2.97 -9.03 -6.08
N ARG A 12 2.14 -9.35 -5.08
CA ARG A 12 0.96 -8.55 -4.74
C ARG A 12 1.32 -7.18 -4.16
N LEU A 13 2.32 -7.11 -3.29
CA LEU A 13 2.81 -5.84 -2.73
C LEU A 13 3.40 -4.95 -3.82
N ALA A 14 4.13 -5.50 -4.78
CA ALA A 14 4.72 -4.72 -5.86
C ALA A 14 3.65 -4.13 -6.81
N GLN A 15 2.49 -4.80 -6.94
CA GLN A 15 1.32 -4.21 -7.62
C GLN A 15 0.72 -3.01 -6.87
N MET A 16 1.14 -2.74 -5.64
CA MET A 16 0.70 -1.59 -4.84
C MET A 16 1.45 -0.30 -5.14
N GLY A 17 2.51 -0.34 -5.95
CA GLY A 17 3.24 0.87 -6.38
C GLY A 17 2.30 1.93 -6.95
N ASP A 18 1.41 1.54 -7.86
CA ASP A 18 0.43 2.44 -8.49
C ASP A 18 -0.54 3.08 -7.50
N ALA A 19 -0.99 2.33 -6.49
CA ALA A 19 -1.91 2.83 -5.48
C ALA A 19 -1.18 3.72 -4.46
N ALA A 20 0.04 3.34 -4.06
CA ALA A 20 0.87 4.07 -3.11
C ALA A 20 1.31 5.45 -3.62
N VAL A 21 1.21 5.73 -4.93
CA VAL A 21 1.38 7.08 -5.49
C VAL A 21 0.29 8.05 -5.02
N PHE A 22 -0.91 7.55 -4.73
CA PHE A 22 -2.03 8.36 -4.25
C PHE A 22 -2.06 8.53 -2.73
N GLU A 23 -1.15 7.86 -2.03
CA GLU A 23 -0.95 7.94 -0.59
C GLU A 23 0.43 8.61 -0.35
N PRO A 24 0.51 9.96 -0.41
CA PRO A 24 1.75 10.67 -0.14
C PRO A 24 2.14 10.48 1.33
N VAL A 25 3.38 10.06 1.54
CA VAL A 25 3.96 9.78 2.86
C VAL A 25 5.46 10.00 2.73
N GLY A 26 5.98 10.92 3.52
CA GLY A 26 7.38 11.29 3.46
C GLY A 26 7.67 12.57 4.24
N ASP A 27 8.92 12.98 4.16
CA ASP A 27 9.47 14.11 4.93
C ASP A 27 9.43 15.44 4.21
N ASN A 28 9.00 15.46 2.94
CA ASN A 28 8.94 16.66 2.14
C ASN A 28 7.72 16.64 1.20
N PRO A 29 6.52 16.97 1.71
CA PRO A 29 5.26 16.83 0.96
C PRO A 29 5.21 17.71 -0.30
N GLN A 30 6.00 18.78 -0.36
CA GLN A 30 6.12 19.65 -1.54
C GLN A 30 7.03 19.06 -2.63
N GLN A 31 8.00 18.22 -2.24
CA GLN A 31 8.94 17.55 -3.14
C GLN A 31 8.56 16.11 -3.47
N GLU A 32 7.57 15.54 -2.78
CA GLU A 32 6.86 14.32 -3.19
C GLU A 32 6.13 14.58 -4.51
N ARG A 33 6.90 14.68 -5.59
CA ARG A 33 6.40 14.78 -6.94
C ARG A 33 5.57 13.54 -7.19
N ARG A 34 4.43 13.74 -7.88
CA ARG A 34 3.69 12.67 -8.51
C ARG A 34 4.66 11.91 -9.41
N ARG A 35 5.18 10.77 -8.94
CA ARG A 35 5.98 9.88 -9.79
C ARG A 35 5.09 9.52 -10.98
N VAL A 36 5.57 9.78 -12.19
CA VAL A 36 4.95 9.21 -13.38
C VAL A 36 5.09 7.69 -13.19
N PRO A 37 3.98 6.91 -13.23
CA PRO A 37 4.07 5.48 -13.01
C PRO A 37 5.03 4.89 -14.03
N TYR A 38 6.19 4.46 -13.58
CA TYR A 38 6.99 3.50 -14.30
C TYR A 38 6.35 2.18 -13.91
N GLN A 39 5.62 1.52 -14.81
CA GLN A 39 4.89 0.29 -14.47
C GLN A 39 5.86 -0.90 -14.32
N SER A 40 6.91 -0.73 -13.53
CA SER A 40 7.90 -1.77 -13.29
C SER A 40 7.34 -2.87 -12.39
N HIS A 41 6.28 -2.58 -11.63
CA HIS A 41 5.78 -3.44 -10.56
C HIS A 41 6.93 -3.88 -9.64
N SER A 42 7.80 -2.93 -9.28
CA SER A 42 8.94 -3.15 -8.40
C SER A 42 8.60 -2.75 -6.96
N LEU A 43 9.11 -3.51 -5.98
CA LEU A 43 8.85 -3.27 -4.56
C LEU A 43 9.38 -1.90 -4.08
N GLU A 44 10.43 -1.40 -4.70
CA GLU A 44 11.05 -0.09 -4.43
C GLU A 44 10.08 1.08 -4.62
N GLU A 45 9.05 0.91 -5.46
CA GLU A 45 8.02 1.93 -5.67
C GLU A 45 7.09 2.06 -4.46
N CYS A 46 7.01 1.01 -3.65
CA CYS A 46 6.28 0.99 -2.39
C CYS A 46 7.13 1.46 -1.21
N ILE A 47 8.44 1.73 -1.40
CA ILE A 47 9.33 2.13 -0.30
C ILE A 47 9.62 3.64 -0.38
N THR A 48 9.49 4.33 0.75
CA THR A 48 9.80 5.77 0.88
C THR A 48 10.67 6.04 2.09
N ASN A 49 11.28 7.22 2.16
CA ASN A 49 11.91 7.71 3.37
C ASN A 49 10.96 8.64 4.12
N VAL A 50 10.81 8.44 5.42
CA VAL A 50 10.12 9.35 6.34
C VAL A 50 11.10 9.97 7.31
N SER A 51 10.79 11.17 7.79
CA SER A 51 11.59 11.84 8.82
C SER A 51 11.07 11.47 10.21
N THR A 52 12.01 11.09 11.08
CA THR A 52 11.76 10.87 12.51
C THR A 52 12.69 11.77 13.32
N PRO A 53 12.43 11.99 14.62
CA PRO A 53 13.36 12.74 15.48
C PRO A 53 14.78 12.17 15.52
N THR A 54 14.96 10.89 15.18
CA THR A 54 16.26 10.20 15.16
C THR A 54 16.92 10.12 13.77
N GLY A 55 16.33 10.76 12.77
CA GLY A 55 16.78 10.72 11.38
C GLY A 55 15.78 10.08 10.43
N LYS A 56 16.19 9.93 9.16
CA LYS A 56 15.34 9.34 8.12
C LYS A 56 15.23 7.82 8.31
N ARG A 57 14.05 7.27 8.03
CA ARG A 57 13.77 5.82 8.06
C ARG A 57 13.14 5.38 6.75
N LYS A 58 13.58 4.24 6.22
CA LYS A 58 12.92 3.60 5.06
C LYS A 58 11.68 2.86 5.54
N ILE A 59 10.54 3.10 4.93
CA ILE A 59 9.29 2.42 5.28
C ILE A 59 8.59 1.85 4.05
N LEU A 60 7.89 0.72 4.25
CA LEU A 60 6.94 0.18 3.29
C LEU A 60 5.64 1.00 3.34
N LYS A 61 5.18 1.51 2.20
CA LYS A 61 3.84 2.09 2.03
C LYS A 61 2.92 1.04 1.43
N THR A 62 1.85 0.70 2.14
CA THR A 62 0.84 -0.23 1.62
C THR A 62 -0.54 0.06 2.21
N MET A 63 -1.55 -0.64 1.71
CA MET A 63 -2.92 -0.52 2.17
C MET A 63 -3.46 -1.89 2.55
N VAL A 64 -4.31 -1.97 3.58
CA VAL A 64 -5.12 -3.18 3.84
C VAL A 64 -6.04 -3.46 2.65
N THR A 65 -6.68 -2.42 2.14
CA THR A 65 -7.50 -2.51 0.93
C THR A 65 -7.57 -1.19 0.18
N THR A 66 -7.58 -1.25 -1.15
CA THR A 66 -7.88 -0.09 -2.00
C THR A 66 -9.39 0.06 -2.28
N ALA A 67 -10.25 -0.83 -1.77
CA ALA A 67 -11.70 -0.71 -1.88
C ALA A 67 -12.27 0.15 -0.75
N CYS A 68 -13.16 1.07 -1.12
CA CYS A 68 -13.79 2.00 -0.19
C CYS A 68 -15.28 2.16 -0.51
N GLU A 69 -16.12 2.08 0.52
CA GLU A 69 -17.57 2.32 0.44
C GLU A 69 -17.92 3.81 0.31
N ARG A 70 -16.98 4.70 0.68
CA ARG A 70 -17.17 6.15 0.60
C ARG A 70 -16.93 6.64 -0.83
N ASN A 71 -17.68 7.68 -1.22
CA ASN A 71 -17.61 8.24 -2.57
C ASN A 71 -16.98 9.65 -2.61
N CYS A 72 -15.93 9.90 -1.82
CA CYS A 72 -15.24 11.19 -1.79
C CYS A 72 -14.68 11.55 -3.18
N TYR A 73 -15.14 12.63 -3.80
CA TYR A 73 -14.80 12.94 -5.21
C TYR A 73 -13.32 13.25 -5.46
N TYR A 74 -12.60 13.71 -4.44
CA TYR A 74 -11.15 13.90 -4.51
C TYR A 74 -10.37 12.58 -4.46
N CYS A 75 -10.97 11.49 -3.99
CA CYS A 75 -10.26 10.25 -3.67
C CYS A 75 -10.19 9.29 -4.88
N PRO A 76 -9.00 8.82 -5.29
CA PRO A 76 -8.85 7.80 -6.35
C PRO A 76 -9.48 6.46 -5.98
N PHE A 77 -9.63 6.16 -4.69
CA PHE A 77 -10.19 4.91 -4.19
C PHE A 77 -11.72 4.94 -4.00
N ARG A 78 -12.40 6.04 -4.34
CA ARG A 78 -13.85 6.21 -4.14
C ARG A 78 -14.69 5.07 -4.76
N ALA A 79 -15.82 4.74 -4.14
CA ALA A 79 -16.70 3.65 -4.56
C ALA A 79 -17.13 3.72 -6.04
N GLY A 80 -17.54 4.91 -6.50
CA GLY A 80 -18.05 5.10 -7.86
C GLY A 80 -16.99 5.22 -8.96
N ARG A 81 -15.75 4.77 -8.73
CA ARG A 81 -14.67 4.77 -9.72
C ARG A 81 -14.26 3.33 -10.07
N SER A 82 -14.52 2.93 -11.32
CA SER A 82 -14.22 1.58 -11.84
C SER A 82 -12.79 1.42 -12.35
N LYS A 83 -12.10 2.52 -12.69
CA LYS A 83 -10.72 2.50 -13.21
C LYS A 83 -9.67 2.01 -12.19
N THR A 84 -9.99 2.07 -10.89
CA THR A 84 -9.07 1.68 -9.82
C THR A 84 -9.16 0.17 -9.57
N LYS A 85 -8.07 -0.57 -9.82
CA LYS A 85 -7.99 -2.00 -9.48
C LYS A 85 -8.10 -2.17 -7.96
N ARG A 86 -9.05 -2.99 -7.52
CA ARG A 86 -9.25 -3.26 -6.10
C ARG A 86 -8.33 -4.38 -5.64
N VAL A 87 -7.61 -4.15 -4.56
CA VAL A 87 -6.71 -5.10 -3.94
C VAL A 87 -7.02 -5.09 -2.45
N THR A 88 -7.05 -6.26 -1.84
CA THR A 88 -7.22 -6.44 -0.39
C THR A 88 -6.23 -7.48 0.07
N PHE A 89 -5.47 -7.17 1.12
CA PHE A 89 -4.57 -8.09 1.77
C PHE A 89 -5.22 -8.66 3.02
N SER A 90 -4.88 -9.89 3.36
CA SER A 90 -5.09 -10.45 4.69
C SER A 90 -4.04 -9.93 5.68
N PRO A 91 -4.31 -9.98 7.00
CA PRO A 91 -3.30 -9.70 8.02
C PRO A 91 -2.00 -10.50 7.80
N ASP A 92 -2.11 -11.80 7.52
CA ASP A 92 -0.96 -12.68 7.31
C ASP A 92 -0.13 -12.29 6.07
N GLU A 93 -0.77 -11.86 4.99
CA GLU A 93 -0.05 -11.35 3.80
C GLU A 93 0.73 -10.08 4.14
N LEU A 94 0.13 -9.13 4.87
CA LEU A 94 0.83 -7.91 5.27
C LEU A 94 1.98 -8.20 6.23
N ALA A 95 1.75 -9.04 7.24
CA ALA A 95 2.73 -9.40 8.25
C ALA A 95 3.92 -10.15 7.64
N SER A 96 3.66 -11.21 6.87
CA SER A 96 4.70 -11.99 6.19
C SER A 96 5.47 -11.14 5.19
N GLY A 97 4.78 -10.26 4.47
CA GLY A 97 5.40 -9.39 3.50
C GLY A 97 6.31 -8.36 4.14
N PHE A 98 5.83 -7.70 5.20
CA PHE A 98 6.64 -6.77 5.98
C PHE A 98 7.85 -7.47 6.64
N ASP A 99 7.64 -8.62 7.30
CA ASP A 99 8.71 -9.37 7.98
C ASP A 99 9.82 -9.78 7.00
N THR A 100 9.45 -10.21 5.78
CA THR A 100 10.41 -10.55 4.72
C THR A 100 11.29 -9.34 4.35
N LEU A 101 10.68 -8.18 4.08
CA LEU A 101 11.40 -6.96 3.70
C LEU A 101 12.24 -6.39 4.85
N GLN A 102 11.73 -6.50 6.08
CA GLN A 102 12.40 -6.01 7.29
C GLN A 102 13.63 -6.86 7.60
N ARG A 103 13.53 -8.20 7.55
CA ARG A 103 14.67 -9.10 7.75
C ARG A 103 15.75 -8.95 6.69
N ALA A 104 15.36 -8.59 5.47
CA ALA A 104 16.28 -8.26 4.37
C ALA A 104 16.93 -6.87 4.52
N GLY A 105 16.57 -6.08 5.55
CA GLY A 105 17.09 -4.73 5.77
C GLY A 105 16.61 -3.70 4.74
N GLN A 106 15.55 -4.00 3.98
CA GLN A 106 15.02 -3.10 2.95
C GLN A 106 14.12 -2.00 3.53
N VAL A 107 13.41 -2.30 4.62
CA VAL A 107 12.53 -1.38 5.34
C VAL A 107 12.72 -1.49 6.86
N GLU A 108 12.45 -0.41 7.55
CA GLU A 108 12.56 -0.27 9.01
C GLU A 108 11.19 -0.09 9.68
N GLY A 109 10.12 0.04 8.89
CA GLY A 109 8.76 0.22 9.36
C GLY A 109 7.75 0.17 8.22
N MET A 110 6.48 0.33 8.55
CA MET A 110 5.38 0.31 7.58
C MET A 110 4.41 1.46 7.84
N PHE A 111 4.03 2.17 6.78
CA PHE A 111 2.83 2.98 6.73
C PHE A 111 1.71 2.14 6.15
N LEU A 112 0.70 1.87 6.99
CA LEU A 112 -0.47 1.06 6.63
C LEU A 112 -1.71 1.94 6.65
N SER A 113 -2.30 2.17 5.48
CA SER A 113 -3.60 2.83 5.35
C SER A 113 -4.66 1.86 4.83
N SER A 114 -5.88 2.35 4.58
CA SER A 114 -6.97 1.50 4.10
C SER A 114 -8.12 2.33 3.52
N GLY A 115 -8.79 1.78 2.51
CA GLY A 115 -10.18 2.13 2.22
C GLY A 115 -11.12 1.53 3.28
N ILE A 116 -12.37 2.00 3.33
CA ILE A 116 -13.36 1.55 4.32
C ILE A 116 -14.30 0.54 3.67
N ILE A 117 -14.48 -0.63 4.28
CA ILE A 117 -15.43 -1.66 3.83
C ILE A 117 -16.31 -2.08 5.00
N LYS A 118 -17.63 -1.92 4.84
CA LYS A 118 -18.63 -2.26 5.86
C LYS A 118 -18.40 -1.49 7.17
N GLY A 119 -18.09 -0.20 7.05
CA GLY A 119 -17.75 0.68 8.16
C GLY A 119 -16.31 0.55 8.68
N SER A 120 -15.89 1.56 9.45
CA SER A 120 -14.49 1.71 9.89
C SER A 120 -14.05 0.62 10.87
N VAL A 121 -14.92 0.16 11.76
CA VAL A 121 -14.62 -0.88 12.75
C VAL A 121 -14.30 -2.19 12.06
N THR A 122 -15.21 -2.69 11.22
CA THR A 122 -15.01 -3.92 10.42
C THR A 122 -13.74 -3.88 9.57
N THR A 123 -13.33 -2.69 9.11
CA THR A 123 -12.10 -2.51 8.35
C THR A 123 -10.87 -2.66 9.25
N GLN A 124 -10.89 -2.07 10.45
CA GLN A 124 -9.78 -2.17 11.40
C GLN A 124 -9.60 -3.59 11.94
N ASP A 125 -10.67 -4.37 12.07
CA ASP A 125 -10.59 -5.80 12.42
C ASP A 125 -9.78 -6.62 11.42
N LYS A 126 -9.55 -6.11 10.20
CA LYS A 126 -8.70 -6.75 9.18
C LYS A 126 -7.21 -6.36 9.29
N ILE A 127 -6.83 -5.61 10.31
CA ILE A 127 -5.43 -5.32 10.63
C ILE A 127 -4.90 -6.33 11.66
N ILE A 128 -5.80 -6.89 12.48
CA ILE A 128 -5.50 -7.76 13.63
C ILE A 128 -5.57 -9.22 13.22
#